data_AF-Q6NKA8-F1
#
_entry.id   AF-Q6NKA8-F1
#
_cell.length_a   1.000
_cell.length_b   1.000
_cell.length_c   1.000
_cell.angle_alpha   90.00
_cell.angle_beta   90.00
_cell.angle_gamma   90.00
#
_symmetry.space_group_name_H-M   'P 1'
#
loop_
_entity.id
_entity.type
_entity.pdbx_description
1 polymer ?
#
loop_
_entity_poly.entity_id
_entity_poly.type
_entity_poly.pdbx_seq_one_letter_code
_entity_poly.pdbx_strand_id
1 'polypeptide(L)'
;MNSPRIPSVLDASCEAYVYDLAAISPTDATAWGISGYDDQLQDFSPAYWEKVADQHRKLLNAIPAEDTLDSVDRVTAAVLRDRLGVELDIDAAGDNLAKLNNIESPVQTIRDTFLLMPQDTDEQRDAIAARLTHLPRALAGYKESLQVAAAAGRVAAARQVQCVIEQLTELTQPQSMLTQLGVSGAAVEHAQAACGEMAQWLRTELLPKAPAEDAVGRERYQRLSHLFVGDVVDLDDAYLWGQECLREIVDKQEAIAAELYGAGTSVADAMKRLDTEERYTIHGVDALQQWMQNQADRVIADLNGTHFAIPEPVRTIEAKIDPAGTGGIFYTPPSDDFTRPGRMWWSVPAGQEEFHTWQELTTVFHEAVPGHHLQCGQATCERDNLNLWRRVACWNSGHGEGWALYAEQLMAELGYHDDPGTMMGMLDAQRLRAARVVLDIGVHLRKTTPDGGVWDAAYAWDFLRANVAMDEKNLAFELDRYLGWPGQAPSYALGQRLWQDLRDSAVAQGMTLPEFHSRALALGSIPMSILRREILR
;
A
#
# COMPACT_ATOMS: atom_id res chain seq x y z
N MET A 1 -3.51 -36.70 -3.94
CA MET A 1 -2.79 -35.90 -2.94
C MET A 1 -1.32 -36.01 -3.27
N ASN A 2 -0.72 -34.94 -3.81
CA ASN A 2 0.72 -34.88 -3.98
C ASN A 2 1.35 -34.85 -2.58
N SER A 3 2.47 -35.54 -2.39
CA SER A 3 3.25 -35.43 -1.16
C SER A 3 3.65 -33.97 -0.92
N PRO A 4 3.66 -33.49 0.34
CA PRO A 4 4.08 -32.13 0.64
C PRO A 4 5.49 -31.88 0.12
N ARG A 5 5.73 -30.68 -0.45
CA ARG A 5 7.03 -30.28 -0.94
C ARG A 5 8.02 -30.26 0.22
N ILE A 6 9.19 -30.87 0.03
CA ILE A 6 10.27 -30.81 1.01
C ILE A 6 10.97 -29.46 0.83
N PRO A 7 11.10 -28.62 1.87
CA PRO A 7 11.79 -27.33 1.75
C PRO A 7 13.21 -27.48 1.21
N SER A 8 13.57 -26.59 0.28
CA SER A 8 14.88 -26.59 -0.37
C SER A 8 15.95 -25.87 0.46
N VAL A 9 17.20 -25.89 -0.02
CA VAL A 9 18.28 -25.07 0.55
C VAL A 9 18.00 -23.57 0.37
N LEU A 10 17.35 -23.19 -0.73
CA LEU A 10 16.97 -21.80 -0.97
C LEU A 10 15.88 -21.36 0.01
N ASP A 11 14.90 -22.22 0.28
CA ASP A 11 13.87 -21.94 1.29
C ASP A 11 14.51 -21.72 2.66
N ALA A 12 15.40 -22.63 3.10
CA ALA A 12 16.11 -22.47 4.37
C ALA A 12 16.93 -21.16 4.44
N SER A 13 17.50 -20.72 3.31
CA SER A 13 18.22 -19.44 3.22
C SER A 13 17.27 -18.25 3.34
N CYS A 14 16.07 -18.32 2.76
CA CYS A 14 15.02 -17.30 2.88
C CYS A 14 14.47 -17.22 4.31
N GLU A 15 14.26 -18.36 4.97
CA GLU A 15 13.85 -18.42 6.38
C GLU A 15 14.89 -17.73 7.28
N ALA A 16 16.17 -18.12 7.15
CA ALA A 16 17.25 -17.53 7.92
C ALA A 16 17.38 -16.03 7.67
N TYR A 17 17.23 -15.58 6.43
CA TYR A 17 17.25 -14.17 6.07
C TYR A 17 16.17 -13.35 6.79
N VAL A 18 14.93 -13.86 6.87
CA VAL A 18 13.85 -13.14 7.56
C VAL A 18 14.17 -12.96 9.05
N TYR A 19 14.69 -13.99 9.71
CA TYR A 19 15.10 -13.89 11.12
C TYR A 19 16.34 -13.00 11.32
N ASP A 20 17.31 -13.05 10.40
CA ASP A 20 18.47 -12.16 10.41
C ASP A 20 18.03 -10.69 10.25
N LEU A 21 17.06 -10.40 9.37
CA LEU A 21 16.47 -9.07 9.21
C LEU A 21 15.65 -8.66 10.43
N ALA A 22 14.86 -9.54 11.03
CA ALA A 22 14.08 -9.24 12.24
C ALA A 22 14.95 -8.70 13.38
N ALA A 23 16.19 -9.21 13.50
CA ALA A 23 17.17 -8.73 14.47
C ALA A 23 17.80 -7.37 14.12
N ILE A 24 17.80 -6.99 12.84
CA ILE A 24 18.30 -5.69 12.36
C ILE A 24 17.18 -4.63 12.39
N SER A 25 15.96 -5.05 12.08
CA SER A 25 14.74 -4.24 11.93
C SER A 25 13.61 -4.74 12.83
N PRO A 26 13.64 -4.46 14.15
CA PRO A 26 12.60 -4.86 15.10
C PRO A 26 11.16 -4.43 14.75
N THR A 27 10.94 -3.36 13.99
CA THR A 27 9.59 -3.02 13.51
C THR A 27 9.05 -4.02 12.50
N ASP A 28 9.93 -4.52 11.62
CA ASP A 28 9.55 -5.53 10.63
C ASP A 28 9.25 -6.86 11.32
N ALA A 29 10.02 -7.20 12.37
CA ALA A 29 9.73 -8.35 13.22
C ALA A 29 8.31 -8.30 13.81
N THR A 30 7.92 -7.16 14.40
CA THR A 30 6.56 -6.95 14.92
C THR A 30 5.52 -7.08 13.80
N ALA A 31 5.74 -6.44 12.64
CA ALA A 31 4.83 -6.50 11.49
C ALA A 31 4.66 -7.92 10.92
N TRP A 32 5.73 -8.71 10.90
CA TRP A 32 5.74 -10.11 10.45
C TRP A 32 5.26 -11.10 11.52
N GLY A 33 4.95 -10.64 12.74
CA GLY A 33 4.53 -11.49 13.85
C GLY A 33 5.65 -12.32 14.48
N ILE A 34 6.91 -11.91 14.30
CA ILE A 34 8.09 -12.55 14.90
C ILE A 34 8.30 -11.99 16.30
N SER A 35 8.03 -12.82 17.31
CA SER A 35 8.14 -12.43 18.73
C SER A 35 9.60 -12.21 19.19
N GLY A 36 9.76 -11.49 20.30
CA GLY A 36 11.06 -11.30 20.97
C GLY A 36 11.78 -9.99 20.63
N TYR A 37 11.17 -9.15 19.80
CA TYR A 37 11.72 -7.86 19.37
C TYR A 37 10.82 -6.67 19.71
N ASP A 38 9.62 -6.90 20.28
CA ASP A 38 8.62 -5.88 20.57
C ASP A 38 9.12 -4.78 21.52
N ASP A 39 10.15 -5.05 22.31
CA ASP A 39 10.82 -4.08 23.20
C ASP A 39 11.94 -3.26 22.52
N GLN A 40 12.27 -3.53 21.26
CA GLN A 40 13.41 -2.95 20.54
C GLN A 40 12.98 -2.01 19.39
N LEU A 41 13.92 -1.18 18.92
CA LEU A 41 13.73 -0.30 17.76
C LEU A 41 15.06 -0.10 17.02
N GLN A 42 15.05 -0.25 15.69
CA GLN A 42 16.21 0.06 14.86
C GLN A 42 16.54 1.56 14.86
N ASP A 43 17.79 1.91 14.58
CA ASP A 43 18.26 3.30 14.69
C ASP A 43 18.22 4.12 13.39
N PHE A 44 17.90 3.51 12.25
CA PHE A 44 17.84 4.16 10.93
C PHE A 44 19.12 4.93 10.53
N SER A 45 20.26 4.64 11.16
CA SER A 45 21.57 5.21 10.85
C SER A 45 22.12 4.69 9.51
N PRO A 46 23.17 5.30 8.95
CA PRO A 46 23.87 4.74 7.79
C PRO A 46 24.37 3.31 8.04
N ALA A 47 24.79 3.01 9.28
CA ALA A 47 25.23 1.67 9.67
C ALA A 47 24.08 0.65 9.72
N TYR A 48 22.85 1.08 10.01
CA TYR A 48 21.66 0.23 9.89
C TYR A 48 21.41 -0.13 8.42
N TRP A 49 21.38 0.87 7.54
CA TRP A 49 21.13 0.64 6.11
C TRP A 49 22.19 -0.25 5.47
N GLU A 50 23.48 -0.08 5.83
CA GLU A 50 24.54 -0.99 5.35
C GLU A 50 24.31 -2.44 5.80
N LYS A 51 23.86 -2.67 7.05
CA LYS A 51 23.54 -4.02 7.54
C LYS A 51 22.39 -4.66 6.75
N VAL A 52 21.36 -3.88 6.41
CA VAL A 52 20.24 -4.35 5.58
C VAL A 52 20.75 -4.71 4.18
N ALA A 53 21.52 -3.83 3.54
CA ALA A 53 22.13 -4.07 2.23
C ALA A 53 23.05 -5.30 2.23
N ASP A 54 23.81 -5.52 3.30
CA ASP A 54 24.66 -6.71 3.46
C ASP A 54 23.84 -8.00 3.54
N GLN A 55 22.68 -8.00 4.24
CA GLN A 55 21.78 -9.15 4.22
C GLN A 55 21.20 -9.40 2.84
N HIS A 56 20.83 -8.36 2.10
CA HIS A 56 20.35 -8.48 0.71
C HIS A 56 21.40 -9.15 -0.17
N ARG A 57 22.65 -8.66 -0.12
CA ARG A 57 23.79 -9.23 -0.86
C ARG A 57 24.07 -10.69 -0.45
N LYS A 58 24.04 -10.98 0.85
CA LYS A 58 24.25 -12.33 1.40
C LYS A 58 23.21 -13.31 0.84
N LEU A 59 21.92 -12.96 0.85
CA LEU A 59 20.87 -13.84 0.33
C LEU A 59 20.99 -14.01 -1.19
N LEU A 60 21.24 -12.94 -1.94
CA LEU A 60 21.45 -13.03 -3.40
C LEU A 60 22.62 -13.96 -3.77
N ASN A 61 23.72 -13.89 -3.02
CA ASN A 61 24.88 -14.77 -3.22
C ASN A 61 24.62 -16.23 -2.80
N ALA A 62 23.63 -16.47 -1.95
CA ALA A 62 23.23 -17.80 -1.51
C ALA A 62 22.28 -18.51 -2.49
N ILE A 63 21.79 -17.83 -3.53
CA ILE A 63 20.90 -18.44 -4.53
C ILE A 63 21.65 -19.54 -5.29
N PRO A 64 21.18 -20.81 -5.26
CA PRO A 64 21.83 -21.90 -5.98
C PRO A 64 21.83 -21.73 -7.50
N ALA A 65 22.64 -22.56 -8.18
CA ALA A 65 22.67 -22.62 -9.63
C ALA A 65 21.30 -23.04 -10.20
N GLU A 66 20.91 -22.47 -11.35
CA GLU A 66 19.54 -22.60 -11.89
C GLU A 66 19.14 -24.04 -12.19
N ASP A 67 20.09 -24.89 -12.59
CA ASP A 67 19.89 -26.32 -12.86
C ASP A 67 19.57 -27.16 -11.62
N THR A 68 19.80 -26.61 -10.42
CA THR A 68 19.49 -27.27 -9.13
C THR A 68 18.13 -26.87 -8.54
N LEU A 69 17.47 -25.87 -9.11
CA LEU A 69 16.23 -25.30 -8.57
C LEU A 69 15.01 -26.08 -9.08
N ASP A 70 14.08 -26.41 -8.17
CA ASP A 70 12.75 -26.88 -8.56
C ASP A 70 11.88 -25.75 -9.12
N SER A 71 10.61 -26.03 -9.48
CA SER A 71 9.73 -25.00 -10.05
C SER A 71 9.44 -23.85 -9.10
N VAL A 72 9.30 -24.10 -7.80
CA VAL A 72 9.03 -23.08 -6.79
C VAL A 72 10.28 -22.23 -6.57
N ASP A 73 11.43 -22.89 -6.40
CA ASP A 73 12.72 -22.24 -6.18
C ASP A 73 13.12 -21.37 -7.37
N ARG A 74 12.80 -21.78 -8.61
CA ARG A 74 13.04 -20.93 -9.80
C ARG A 74 12.28 -19.61 -9.71
N VAL A 75 11.02 -19.63 -9.26
CA VAL A 75 10.24 -18.41 -9.05
C VAL A 75 10.83 -17.61 -7.91
N THR A 76 11.10 -18.22 -6.75
CA THR A 76 11.70 -17.53 -5.60
C THR A 76 13.04 -16.87 -5.96
N ALA A 77 13.93 -17.58 -6.66
CA ALA A 77 15.20 -17.04 -7.13
C ALA A 77 15.01 -15.85 -8.08
N ALA A 78 14.04 -15.90 -9.00
CA ALA A 78 13.74 -14.76 -9.87
C ALA A 78 13.23 -13.56 -9.07
N VAL A 79 12.32 -13.79 -8.13
CA VAL A 79 11.72 -12.73 -7.29
C VAL A 79 12.77 -12.10 -6.38
N LEU A 80 13.66 -12.89 -5.77
CA LEU A 80 14.78 -12.39 -4.97
C LEU A 80 15.72 -11.51 -5.79
N ARG A 81 16.13 -11.96 -6.98
CA ARG A 81 17.03 -11.21 -7.85
C ARG A 81 16.44 -9.85 -8.25
N ASP A 82 15.15 -9.82 -8.54
CA ASP A 82 14.48 -8.58 -8.91
C ASP A 82 14.27 -7.67 -7.69
N ARG A 83 13.65 -8.16 -6.61
CA ARG A 83 13.33 -7.35 -5.42
C ARG A 83 14.57 -6.85 -4.69
N LEU A 84 15.46 -7.76 -4.31
CA LEU A 84 16.68 -7.36 -3.58
C LEU A 84 17.65 -6.60 -4.48
N GLY A 85 17.62 -6.83 -5.79
CA GLY A 85 18.36 -6.04 -6.77
C GLY A 85 17.92 -4.58 -6.78
N VAL A 86 16.60 -4.33 -6.90
CA VAL A 86 16.04 -2.97 -6.88
C VAL A 86 16.32 -2.28 -5.53
N GLU A 87 16.18 -2.98 -4.41
CA GLU A 87 16.49 -2.43 -3.09
C GLU A 87 17.98 -2.04 -2.96
N LEU A 88 18.89 -2.83 -3.52
CA LEU A 88 20.32 -2.49 -3.55
C LEU A 88 20.62 -1.30 -4.49
N ASP A 89 19.89 -1.15 -5.58
CA ASP A 89 20.02 0.02 -6.47
C ASP A 89 19.53 1.30 -5.78
N ILE A 90 18.46 1.22 -4.97
CA ILE A 90 17.94 2.31 -4.14
C ILE A 90 18.97 2.69 -3.07
N ASP A 91 19.55 1.70 -2.41
CA ASP A 91 20.61 1.92 -1.42
C ASP A 91 21.84 2.59 -2.03
N ALA A 92 22.33 2.05 -3.17
CA ALA A 92 23.47 2.59 -3.90
C ALA A 92 23.22 4.02 -4.44
N ALA A 93 21.97 4.35 -4.79
CA ALA A 93 21.57 5.70 -5.16
C ALA A 93 21.56 6.69 -3.98
N GLY A 94 21.63 6.18 -2.74
CA GLY A 94 21.55 6.97 -1.51
C GLY A 94 20.12 7.36 -1.14
N ASP A 95 19.11 6.71 -1.74
CA ASP A 95 17.69 7.02 -1.52
C ASP A 95 17.24 6.64 -0.11
N ASN A 96 17.76 5.52 0.44
CA ASN A 96 17.48 5.09 1.82
C ASN A 96 17.89 6.16 2.85
N LEU A 97 19.06 6.77 2.66
CA LEU A 97 19.57 7.80 3.56
C LEU A 97 18.79 9.11 3.44
N ALA A 98 18.19 9.37 2.29
CA ALA A 98 17.40 10.57 1.98
C ALA A 98 15.89 10.37 2.18
N LYS A 99 15.44 9.20 2.64
CA LYS A 99 14.02 8.82 2.73
C LYS A 99 13.28 9.70 3.72
N LEU A 100 12.53 10.69 3.21
CA LEU A 100 11.69 11.61 3.98
C LEU A 100 10.49 12.01 3.13
N ASN A 101 9.29 11.66 3.58
CA ASN A 101 8.01 12.07 2.99
C ASN A 101 6.89 12.04 4.04
N ASN A 102 5.67 12.45 3.67
CA ASN A 102 4.53 12.59 4.57
C ASN A 102 3.89 11.26 5.03
N ILE A 103 4.21 10.10 4.44
CA ILE A 103 3.44 8.86 4.66
C ILE A 103 4.29 7.64 5.02
N GLU A 104 5.44 7.46 4.37
CA GLU A 104 6.26 6.26 4.44
C GLU A 104 7.75 6.65 4.52
N SER A 105 8.20 6.99 5.73
CA SER A 105 9.59 7.30 6.08
C SER A 105 9.88 6.88 7.53
N PRO A 106 11.14 6.92 7.99
CA PRO A 106 11.50 6.48 9.35
C PRO A 106 10.65 7.10 10.47
N VAL A 107 10.17 8.34 10.32
CA VAL A 107 9.28 8.97 11.32
C VAL A 107 7.95 8.23 11.44
N GLN A 108 7.32 7.90 10.31
CA GLN A 108 6.06 7.16 10.32
C GLN A 108 6.29 5.71 10.74
N THR A 109 7.37 5.05 10.32
CA THR A 109 7.72 3.70 10.79
C THR A 109 7.89 3.65 12.33
N ILE A 110 8.58 4.61 12.92
CA ILE A 110 8.75 4.74 14.37
C ILE A 110 7.41 4.99 15.07
N ARG A 111 6.52 5.77 14.48
CA ARG A 111 5.20 6.11 15.03
C ARG A 111 4.25 4.89 14.94
N ASP A 112 4.12 4.32 13.76
CA ASP A 112 3.04 3.37 13.43
C ASP A 112 3.29 1.99 13.99
N THR A 113 4.56 1.63 14.27
CA THR A 113 4.88 0.34 14.89
C THR A 113 4.16 0.13 16.23
N PHE A 114 3.85 1.19 16.99
CA PHE A 114 3.14 1.07 18.26
C PHE A 114 1.67 0.68 18.09
N LEU A 115 1.07 0.96 16.93
CA LEU A 115 -0.30 0.58 16.60
C LEU A 115 -0.42 -0.92 16.27
N LEU A 116 0.70 -1.57 15.93
CA LEU A 116 0.76 -3.00 15.61
C LEU A 116 1.01 -3.86 16.85
N MET A 117 1.42 -3.26 17.97
CA MET A 117 1.77 -3.99 19.19
C MET A 117 0.51 -4.34 19.98
N PRO A 118 0.36 -5.59 20.45
CA PRO A 118 -0.75 -5.95 21.32
C PRO A 118 -0.63 -5.21 22.66
N GLN A 119 -1.74 -5.02 23.37
CA GLN A 119 -1.82 -4.21 24.60
C GLN A 119 -2.62 -4.89 25.73
N ASP A 120 -2.92 -6.18 25.58
CA ASP A 120 -3.84 -6.91 26.44
C ASP A 120 -3.19 -7.26 27.79
N THR A 121 -1.89 -7.58 27.83
CA THR A 121 -1.16 -7.99 29.05
C THR A 121 -0.21 -6.92 29.57
N ASP A 122 0.22 -7.06 30.83
CA ASP A 122 1.22 -6.15 31.43
C ASP A 122 2.56 -6.26 30.70
N GLU A 123 2.99 -7.47 30.32
CA GLU A 123 4.23 -7.69 29.58
C GLU A 123 4.21 -7.00 28.21
N GLN A 124 3.05 -6.98 27.54
CA GLN A 124 2.89 -6.28 26.27
C GLN A 124 2.96 -4.75 26.43
N ARG A 125 2.37 -4.21 27.51
CA ARG A 125 2.49 -2.79 27.86
C ARG A 125 3.93 -2.41 28.26
N ASP A 126 4.64 -3.30 28.95
CA ASP A 126 6.05 -3.12 29.29
C ASP A 126 6.93 -3.10 28.02
N ALA A 127 6.64 -3.94 27.03
CA ALA A 127 7.34 -3.93 25.75
C ALA A 127 7.13 -2.60 24.99
N ILE A 128 5.90 -2.05 24.98
CA ILE A 128 5.62 -0.72 24.42
C ILE A 128 6.44 0.35 25.13
N ALA A 129 6.44 0.33 26.46
CA ALA A 129 7.19 1.27 27.26
C ALA A 129 8.71 1.18 26.97
N ALA A 130 9.24 -0.03 26.85
CA ALA A 130 10.65 -0.28 26.51
C ALA A 130 11.01 0.22 25.11
N ARG A 131 10.22 -0.12 24.08
CA ARG A 131 10.41 0.36 22.69
C ARG A 131 10.39 1.88 22.62
N LEU A 132 9.49 2.52 23.36
CA LEU A 132 9.40 3.99 23.42
C LEU A 132 10.69 4.64 23.95
N THR A 133 11.42 3.97 24.85
CA THR A 133 12.73 4.46 25.33
C THR A 133 13.82 4.48 24.25
N HIS A 134 13.65 3.71 23.17
CA HIS A 134 14.59 3.68 22.05
C HIS A 134 14.33 4.77 20.99
N LEU A 135 13.18 5.44 21.03
CA LEU A 135 12.80 6.47 20.06
C LEU A 135 13.85 7.60 19.91
N PRO A 136 14.44 8.16 20.98
CA PRO A 136 15.48 9.17 20.84
C PRO A 136 16.71 8.69 20.06
N ARG A 137 17.13 7.43 20.27
CA ARG A 137 18.24 6.83 19.52
C ARG A 137 17.88 6.65 18.04
N ALA A 138 16.65 6.23 17.76
CA ALA A 138 16.16 6.05 16.40
C ALA A 138 16.09 7.36 15.61
N LEU A 139 15.57 8.43 16.22
CA LEU A 139 15.58 9.74 15.58
C LEU A 139 17.00 10.30 15.40
N ALA A 140 17.92 10.03 16.33
CA ALA A 140 19.31 10.44 16.21
C ALA A 140 20.04 9.76 15.04
N GLY A 141 19.87 8.44 14.86
CA GLY A 141 20.45 7.72 13.72
C GLY A 141 19.77 8.11 12.39
N TYR A 142 18.45 8.31 12.38
CA TYR A 142 17.77 8.85 11.19
C TYR A 142 18.31 10.24 10.79
N LYS A 143 18.52 11.12 11.77
CA LYS A 143 19.16 12.43 11.55
C LYS A 143 20.56 12.29 10.94
N GLU A 144 21.37 11.34 11.39
CA GLU A 144 22.68 11.05 10.80
C GLU A 144 22.56 10.69 9.31
N SER A 145 21.63 9.79 8.96
CA SER A 145 21.34 9.42 7.57
C SER A 145 20.99 10.64 6.70
N LEU A 146 20.07 11.48 7.18
CA LEU A 146 19.68 12.70 6.47
C LEU A 146 20.84 13.70 6.34
N GLN A 147 21.74 13.78 7.33
CA GLN A 147 22.94 14.62 7.25
C GLN A 147 23.91 14.12 6.19
N VAL A 148 24.14 12.81 6.10
CA VAL A 148 24.97 12.19 5.06
C VAL A 148 24.37 12.44 3.68
N ALA A 149 23.06 12.22 3.52
CA ALA A 149 22.35 12.50 2.28
C ALA A 149 22.46 13.98 1.87
N ALA A 150 22.20 14.90 2.80
CA ALA A 150 22.28 16.33 2.55
C ALA A 150 23.70 16.79 2.18
N ALA A 151 24.74 16.22 2.80
CA ALA A 151 26.13 16.50 2.43
C ALA A 151 26.48 16.04 1.01
N ALA A 152 25.78 15.02 0.50
CA ALA A 152 25.85 14.56 -0.88
C ALA A 152 24.92 15.34 -1.85
N GLY A 153 24.26 16.41 -1.37
CA GLY A 153 23.32 17.19 -2.16
C GLY A 153 21.95 16.53 -2.36
N ARG A 154 21.61 15.50 -1.57
CA ARG A 154 20.33 14.81 -1.62
C ARG A 154 19.47 15.24 -0.44
N VAL A 155 18.44 16.05 -0.72
CA VAL A 155 17.48 16.52 0.29
C VAL A 155 16.08 16.38 -0.29
N ALA A 156 15.14 15.87 0.50
CA ALA A 156 13.74 15.84 0.12
C ALA A 156 13.19 17.26 -0.12
N ALA A 157 12.12 17.38 -0.91
CA ALA A 157 11.50 18.67 -1.20
C ALA A 157 11.07 19.39 0.09
N ALA A 158 11.11 20.73 0.06
CA ALA A 158 10.78 21.57 1.23
C ALA A 158 9.38 21.27 1.77
N ARG A 159 8.42 20.97 0.88
CA ARG A 159 7.07 20.49 1.20
C ARG A 159 7.11 19.26 2.11
N GLN A 160 7.85 18.22 1.73
CA GLN A 160 7.94 16.98 2.49
C GLN A 160 8.61 17.19 3.85
N VAL A 161 9.64 18.03 3.91
CA VAL A 161 10.29 18.41 5.17
C VAL A 161 9.29 19.12 6.09
N GLN A 162 8.43 20.00 5.56
CA GLN A 162 7.37 20.67 6.33
C GLN A 162 6.33 19.67 6.85
N CYS A 163 5.84 18.75 6.03
CA CYS A 163 4.89 17.72 6.47
C CYS A 163 5.44 16.90 7.65
N VAL A 164 6.71 16.48 7.58
CA VAL A 164 7.34 15.70 8.66
C VAL A 164 7.58 16.55 9.92
N ILE A 165 7.90 17.83 9.77
CA ILE A 165 7.98 18.77 10.91
C ILE A 165 6.63 18.88 11.62
N GLU A 166 5.53 18.99 10.86
CA GLU A 166 4.17 19.08 11.40
C GLU A 166 3.81 17.81 12.16
N GLN A 167 4.00 16.63 11.56
CA GLN A 167 3.73 15.34 12.22
C GLN A 167 4.55 15.13 13.50
N LEU A 168 5.85 15.47 13.48
CA LEU A 168 6.66 15.41 14.70
C LEU A 168 6.18 16.39 15.78
N THR A 169 5.69 17.57 15.38
CA THR A 169 5.13 18.58 16.29
C THR A 169 3.77 18.13 16.87
N GLU A 170 2.97 17.40 16.10
CA GLU A 170 1.74 16.77 16.58
C GLU A 170 2.04 15.72 17.65
N LEU A 171 3.10 14.93 17.47
CA LEU A 171 3.54 13.93 18.46
C LEU A 171 3.99 14.56 19.78
N THR A 172 4.33 15.85 19.82
CA THR A 172 4.66 16.54 21.08
C THR A 172 3.44 17.07 21.83
N GLN A 173 2.23 16.96 21.27
CA GLN A 173 1.04 17.53 21.90
C GLN A 173 0.54 16.68 23.08
N PRO A 174 -0.12 17.28 24.08
CA PRO A 174 -0.62 16.57 25.27
C PRO A 174 -1.66 15.46 24.99
N GLN A 175 -2.29 15.48 23.81
CA GLN A 175 -3.30 14.49 23.38
C GLN A 175 -2.82 13.68 22.18
N SER A 176 -1.50 13.67 21.94
CA SER A 176 -0.88 12.92 20.84
C SER A 176 -1.03 11.41 21.01
N MET A 177 -0.82 10.68 19.91
CA MET A 177 -0.81 9.21 19.93
C MET A 177 0.12 8.65 21.03
N LEU A 178 1.31 9.24 21.24
CA LEU A 178 2.27 8.78 22.26
C LEU A 178 1.68 8.81 23.68
N THR A 179 0.87 9.82 24.00
CA THR A 179 0.20 9.94 25.31
C THR A 179 -0.94 8.95 25.49
N GLN A 180 -1.47 8.42 24.38
CA GLN A 180 -2.59 7.47 24.36
C GLN A 180 -2.14 6.01 24.42
N LEU A 181 -0.83 5.73 24.39
CA LEU A 181 -0.26 4.38 24.48
C LEU A 181 -0.45 3.68 25.85
N GLY A 182 -0.96 4.39 26.87
CA GLY A 182 -1.22 3.81 28.19
C GLY A 182 0.03 3.43 28.99
N VAL A 183 1.20 3.96 28.62
CA VAL A 183 2.50 3.70 29.30
C VAL A 183 2.94 4.87 30.20
N SER A 184 4.03 4.68 30.94
CA SER A 184 4.51 5.64 31.93
C SER A 184 4.78 7.04 31.35
N GLY A 185 4.43 8.09 32.10
CA GLY A 185 4.61 9.48 31.68
C GLY A 185 6.06 9.86 31.36
N ALA A 186 7.05 9.34 32.10
CA ALA A 186 8.46 9.68 31.86
C ALA A 186 9.00 9.16 30.51
N ALA A 187 8.58 7.96 30.07
CA ALA A 187 8.97 7.44 28.75
C ALA A 187 8.34 8.27 27.62
N VAL A 188 7.07 8.65 27.80
CA VAL A 188 6.35 9.53 26.85
C VAL A 188 7.01 10.91 26.79
N GLU A 189 7.31 11.54 27.93
CA GLU A 189 7.96 12.85 27.99
C GLU A 189 9.31 12.87 27.26
N HIS A 190 10.15 11.85 27.45
CA HIS A 190 11.42 11.73 26.73
C HIS A 190 11.23 11.53 25.22
N ALA A 191 10.25 10.72 24.82
CA ALA A 191 9.93 10.52 23.40
C ALA A 191 9.41 11.82 22.75
N GLN A 192 8.52 12.54 23.41
CA GLN A 192 8.01 13.84 22.95
C GLN A 192 9.13 14.88 22.83
N ALA A 193 10.06 14.92 23.79
CA ALA A 193 11.22 15.80 23.71
C ALA A 193 12.08 15.49 22.48
N ALA A 194 12.36 14.20 22.20
CA ALA A 194 13.12 13.80 21.03
C ALA A 194 12.42 14.13 19.70
N CYS A 195 11.09 13.97 19.61
CA CYS A 195 10.31 14.43 18.47
C CYS A 195 10.44 15.95 18.25
N GLY A 196 10.34 16.73 19.33
CA GLY A 196 10.50 18.18 19.29
C GLY A 196 11.90 18.63 18.85
N GLU A 197 12.95 17.97 19.34
CA GLU A 197 14.33 18.21 18.93
C GLU A 197 14.55 17.89 17.44
N MET A 198 14.00 16.78 16.97
CA MET A 198 14.07 16.40 15.55
C MET A 198 13.31 17.40 14.67
N ALA A 199 12.09 17.79 15.04
CA ALA A 199 11.31 18.80 14.32
C ALA A 199 12.06 20.14 14.23
N GLN A 200 12.69 20.56 15.33
CA GLN A 200 13.47 21.78 15.36
C GLN A 200 14.71 21.68 14.46
N TRP A 201 15.42 20.55 14.50
CA TRP A 201 16.58 20.33 13.63
C TRP A 201 16.19 20.32 12.15
N LEU A 202 15.10 19.63 11.77
CA LEU A 202 14.58 19.66 10.41
C LEU A 202 14.29 21.10 9.96
N ARG A 203 13.66 21.89 10.82
CA ARG A 203 13.31 23.29 10.54
C ARG A 203 14.53 24.19 10.36
N THR A 204 15.57 24.04 11.19
CA THR A 204 16.71 24.97 11.19
C THR A 204 17.87 24.54 10.31
N GLU A 205 18.06 23.23 10.09
CA GLU A 205 19.25 22.69 9.43
C GLU A 205 18.97 22.02 8.08
N LEU A 206 17.84 21.31 7.94
CA LEU A 206 17.52 20.57 6.71
C LEU A 206 16.65 21.38 5.75
N LEU A 207 15.55 21.98 6.24
CA LEU A 207 14.60 22.76 5.44
C LEU A 207 15.27 23.89 4.65
N PRO A 208 16.26 24.65 5.17
CA PRO A 208 16.94 25.67 4.39
C PRO A 208 17.77 25.14 3.21
N LYS A 209 18.06 23.83 3.20
CA LYS A 209 18.79 23.13 2.12
C LYS A 209 17.85 22.39 1.16
N ALA A 210 16.56 22.30 1.49
CA ALA A 210 15.58 21.55 0.73
C ALA A 210 15.21 22.29 -0.57
N PRO A 211 15.13 21.59 -1.72
CA PRO A 211 14.66 22.19 -2.95
C PRO A 211 13.18 22.57 -2.84
N ALA A 212 12.78 23.66 -3.49
CA ALA A 212 11.38 24.04 -3.63
C ALA A 212 10.62 23.17 -4.64
N GLU A 213 11.35 22.49 -5.52
CA GLU A 213 10.77 21.65 -6.56
C GLU A 213 10.51 20.23 -6.05
N ASP A 214 9.30 19.74 -6.31
CA ASP A 214 8.85 18.40 -5.91
C ASP A 214 9.28 17.29 -6.91
N ALA A 215 9.62 17.65 -8.15
CA ALA A 215 9.95 16.70 -9.20
C ALA A 215 11.28 15.97 -8.94
N VAL A 216 11.27 14.64 -9.01
CA VAL A 216 12.47 13.82 -8.73
C VAL A 216 13.29 13.46 -9.96
N GLY A 217 12.75 13.70 -11.16
CA GLY A 217 13.41 13.41 -12.43
C GLY A 217 13.31 11.94 -12.85
N ARG A 218 13.52 11.70 -14.15
CA ARG A 218 13.25 10.42 -14.80
C ARG A 218 14.01 9.24 -14.21
N GLU A 219 15.30 9.38 -13.92
CA GLU A 219 16.14 8.24 -13.49
C GLU A 219 15.67 7.70 -12.13
N ARG A 220 15.53 8.58 -11.14
CA ARG A 220 15.02 8.22 -9.81
C ARG A 220 13.59 7.70 -9.89
N TYR A 221 12.75 8.35 -10.70
CA TYR A 221 11.37 7.93 -10.89
C TYR A 221 11.26 6.53 -11.51
N GLN A 222 12.06 6.20 -12.53
CA GLN A 222 12.03 4.89 -13.18
C GLN A 222 12.38 3.76 -12.20
N ARG A 223 13.39 3.97 -11.35
CA ARG A 223 13.81 3.02 -10.31
C ARG A 223 12.70 2.77 -9.29
N LEU A 224 12.10 3.84 -8.77
CA LEU A 224 11.01 3.74 -7.78
C LEU A 224 9.73 3.18 -8.41
N SER A 225 9.42 3.53 -9.65
CA SER A 225 8.29 2.93 -10.39
C SER A 225 8.48 1.41 -10.55
N HIS A 226 9.68 0.91 -10.86
CA HIS A 226 9.95 -0.54 -10.92
C HIS A 226 9.83 -1.22 -9.55
N LEU A 227 10.24 -0.55 -8.47
CA LEU A 227 9.98 -1.04 -7.11
C LEU A 227 8.48 -1.26 -6.89
N PHE A 228 7.64 -0.27 -7.19
CA PHE A 228 6.21 -0.37 -6.90
C PHE A 228 5.46 -1.25 -7.90
N VAL A 229 5.65 -1.06 -9.21
CA VAL A 229 4.90 -1.77 -10.26
C VAL A 229 5.36 -3.22 -10.42
N GLY A 230 6.63 -3.53 -10.14
CA GLY A 230 7.17 -4.87 -10.38
C GLY A 230 7.44 -5.17 -11.86
N ASP A 231 7.49 -4.13 -12.69
CA ASP A 231 7.83 -4.19 -14.12
C ASP A 231 8.53 -2.89 -14.54
N VAL A 232 9.23 -2.93 -15.68
CA VAL A 232 9.81 -1.74 -16.30
C VAL A 232 8.75 -1.06 -17.15
N VAL A 233 8.25 0.08 -16.66
CA VAL A 233 7.19 0.85 -17.32
C VAL A 233 7.76 1.81 -18.35
N ASP A 234 7.16 1.84 -19.55
CA ASP A 234 7.31 2.99 -20.45
C ASP A 234 6.51 4.18 -19.88
N LEU A 235 7.21 5.09 -19.22
CA LEU A 235 6.60 6.23 -18.51
C LEU A 235 5.91 7.22 -19.46
N ASP A 236 6.30 7.23 -20.74
CA ASP A 236 5.72 8.14 -21.72
C ASP A 236 4.40 7.56 -22.25
N ASP A 237 4.36 6.26 -22.53
CA ASP A 237 3.11 5.52 -22.82
C ASP A 237 2.14 5.59 -21.63
N ALA A 238 2.62 5.29 -20.42
CA ALA A 238 1.79 5.28 -19.22
C ALA A 238 1.12 6.64 -18.96
N TYR A 239 1.82 7.76 -19.21
CA TYR A 239 1.26 9.10 -19.08
C TYR A 239 0.16 9.40 -20.11
N LEU A 240 0.33 8.94 -21.36
CA LEU A 240 -0.69 9.11 -22.41
C LEU A 240 -1.89 8.19 -22.17
N TRP A 241 -1.63 6.95 -21.79
CA TRP A 241 -2.65 5.97 -21.41
C TRP A 241 -3.49 6.48 -20.24
N GLY A 242 -2.88 7.03 -19.19
CA GLY A 242 -3.63 7.59 -18.05
C GLY A 242 -4.58 8.73 -18.46
N GLN A 243 -4.19 9.56 -19.43
CA GLN A 243 -5.06 10.62 -19.96
C GLN A 243 -6.24 10.05 -20.76
N GLU A 244 -5.99 9.02 -21.58
CA GLU A 244 -7.04 8.29 -22.30
C GLU A 244 -8.05 7.69 -21.31
N CYS A 245 -7.58 7.00 -20.26
CA CYS A 245 -8.43 6.42 -19.23
C CYS A 245 -9.29 7.47 -18.53
N LEU A 246 -8.72 8.63 -18.18
CA LEU A 246 -9.50 9.71 -17.57
C LEU A 246 -10.64 10.18 -18.48
N ARG A 247 -10.36 10.38 -19.77
CA ARG A 247 -11.38 10.77 -20.74
C ARG A 247 -12.50 9.74 -20.80
N GLU A 248 -12.16 8.46 -20.95
CA GLU A 248 -13.16 7.39 -21.04
C GLU A 248 -13.99 7.22 -19.77
N ILE A 249 -13.38 7.37 -18.60
CA ILE A 249 -14.09 7.29 -17.32
C ILE A 249 -15.05 8.47 -17.18
N VAL A 250 -14.62 9.69 -17.52
CA VAL A 250 -15.48 10.88 -17.51
C VAL A 250 -16.67 10.70 -18.44
N ASP A 251 -16.45 10.24 -19.67
CA ASP A 251 -17.52 9.97 -20.65
C ASP A 251 -18.59 9.01 -20.07
N LYS A 252 -18.15 7.96 -19.35
CA LYS A 252 -19.05 7.00 -18.69
C LYS A 252 -19.79 7.61 -17.50
N GLN A 253 -19.10 8.39 -16.65
CA GLN A 253 -19.71 9.08 -15.52
C GLN A 253 -20.77 10.08 -15.99
N GLU A 254 -20.51 10.83 -17.06
CA GLU A 254 -21.48 11.77 -17.65
C GLU A 254 -22.73 11.04 -18.17
N ALA A 255 -22.56 9.87 -18.80
CA ALA A 255 -23.68 9.05 -19.25
C ALA A 255 -24.54 8.57 -18.07
N ILE A 256 -23.93 8.09 -16.99
CA ILE A 256 -24.64 7.64 -15.78
C ILE A 256 -25.33 8.82 -15.07
N ALA A 257 -24.68 9.98 -14.99
CA ALA A 257 -25.28 11.19 -14.43
C ALA A 257 -26.54 11.59 -15.20
N ALA A 258 -26.50 11.50 -16.54
CA ALA A 258 -27.65 11.76 -17.38
C ALA A 258 -28.76 10.70 -17.24
N GLU A 259 -28.41 9.43 -17.03
CA GLU A 259 -29.36 8.34 -16.77
C GLU A 259 -30.09 8.52 -15.44
N LEU A 260 -29.36 8.79 -14.36
CA LEU A 260 -29.91 8.93 -13.01
C LEU A 260 -30.77 10.18 -12.85
N TYR A 261 -30.34 11.30 -13.43
CA TYR A 261 -30.86 12.63 -13.07
C TYR A 261 -31.27 13.51 -14.25
N GLY A 262 -31.19 12.99 -15.46
CA GLY A 262 -31.57 13.68 -16.69
C GLY A 262 -30.42 14.41 -17.37
N ALA A 263 -30.60 14.65 -18.67
CA ALA A 263 -29.60 15.30 -19.54
C ALA A 263 -29.17 16.67 -19.00
N GLY A 264 -27.85 16.93 -19.08
CA GLY A 264 -27.24 18.17 -18.59
C GLY A 264 -26.86 18.16 -17.11
N THR A 265 -27.09 17.06 -16.39
CA THR A 265 -26.57 16.88 -15.02
C THR A 265 -25.06 16.63 -15.08
N SER A 266 -24.28 17.44 -14.37
CA SER A 266 -22.83 17.24 -14.26
C SER A 266 -22.51 16.05 -13.33
N VAL A 267 -21.33 15.43 -13.50
CA VAL A 267 -20.86 14.35 -12.61
C VAL A 267 -20.85 14.79 -11.15
N ALA A 268 -20.35 15.99 -10.88
CA ALA A 268 -20.30 16.54 -9.52
C ALA A 268 -21.71 16.76 -8.92
N ASP A 269 -22.68 17.19 -9.74
CA ASP A 269 -24.06 17.34 -9.27
C ASP A 269 -24.73 15.98 -9.05
N ALA A 270 -24.40 14.96 -9.85
CA ALA A 270 -24.91 13.61 -9.67
C ALA A 270 -24.41 13.00 -8.36
N MET A 271 -23.12 13.09 -8.05
CA MET A 271 -22.54 12.59 -6.79
C MET A 271 -23.19 13.26 -5.57
N LYS A 272 -23.34 14.59 -5.59
CA LYS A 272 -24.05 15.31 -4.51
C LYS A 272 -25.50 14.86 -4.31
N ARG A 273 -26.18 14.44 -5.39
CA ARG A 273 -27.55 13.92 -5.30
C ARG A 273 -27.56 12.50 -4.75
N LEU A 274 -26.62 11.64 -5.17
CA LEU A 274 -26.44 10.29 -4.65
C LEU A 274 -26.26 10.31 -3.11
N ASP A 275 -25.51 11.28 -2.58
CA ASP A 275 -25.35 11.48 -1.13
C ASP A 275 -26.67 11.78 -0.39
N THR A 276 -27.70 12.25 -1.09
CA THR A 276 -29.01 12.55 -0.48
C THR A 276 -30.03 11.42 -0.64
N GLU A 277 -29.68 10.33 -1.34
CA GLU A 277 -30.61 9.24 -1.60
C GLU A 277 -30.60 8.21 -0.47
N GLU A 278 -31.72 8.11 0.24
CA GLU A 278 -31.89 7.20 1.39
C GLU A 278 -31.56 5.73 1.07
N ARG A 279 -31.74 5.28 -0.19
CA ARG A 279 -31.42 3.90 -0.59
C ARG A 279 -29.92 3.56 -0.53
N TYR A 280 -29.05 4.57 -0.48
CA TYR A 280 -27.60 4.40 -0.31
C TYR A 280 -27.11 4.77 1.09
N THR A 281 -27.98 5.23 1.97
CA THR A 281 -27.59 5.72 3.30
C THR A 281 -27.75 4.64 4.36
N ILE A 282 -26.72 4.47 5.18
CA ILE A 282 -26.73 3.65 6.39
C ILE A 282 -26.63 4.56 7.61
N HIS A 283 -27.40 4.23 8.64
CA HIS A 283 -27.43 4.94 9.91
C HIS A 283 -26.85 4.07 11.03
N GLY A 284 -25.79 4.56 11.67
CA GLY A 284 -25.13 3.92 12.80
C GLY A 284 -24.06 2.89 12.42
N VAL A 285 -22.99 2.84 13.23
CA VAL A 285 -21.83 1.98 13.01
C VAL A 285 -22.14 0.48 13.03
N ASP A 286 -23.13 0.05 13.81
CA ASP A 286 -23.56 -1.35 13.86
C ASP A 286 -24.19 -1.79 12.53
N ALA A 287 -25.00 -0.92 11.91
CA ALA A 287 -25.61 -1.17 10.61
C ALA A 287 -24.56 -1.16 9.49
N LEU A 288 -23.56 -0.26 9.59
CA LEU A 288 -22.41 -0.22 8.69
C LEU A 288 -21.61 -1.52 8.71
N GLN A 289 -21.27 -1.98 9.91
CA GLN A 289 -20.53 -3.23 10.10
C GLN A 289 -21.31 -4.43 9.55
N GLN A 290 -22.62 -4.49 9.80
CA GLN A 290 -23.49 -5.54 9.25
C GLN A 290 -23.58 -5.48 7.73
N TRP A 291 -23.69 -4.30 7.14
CA TRP A 291 -23.70 -4.14 5.68
C TRP A 291 -22.41 -4.66 5.07
N MET A 292 -21.25 -4.25 5.59
CA MET A 292 -19.94 -4.71 5.14
C MET A 292 -19.83 -6.25 5.22
N GLN A 293 -20.23 -6.83 6.35
CA GLN A 293 -20.19 -8.28 6.55
C GLN A 293 -21.08 -9.00 5.54
N ASN A 294 -22.31 -8.52 5.34
CA ASN A 294 -23.27 -9.12 4.41
C ASN A 294 -22.76 -9.09 2.96
N GLN A 295 -22.09 -8.00 2.54
CA GLN A 295 -21.49 -7.94 1.19
C GLN A 295 -20.38 -8.97 1.05
N ALA A 296 -19.46 -9.04 2.01
CA ALA A 296 -18.35 -9.99 1.95
C ALA A 296 -18.83 -11.46 1.96
N ASP A 297 -19.76 -11.80 2.85
CA ASP A 297 -20.34 -13.15 2.95
C ASP A 297 -21.08 -13.56 1.67
N ARG A 298 -21.84 -12.62 1.08
CA ARG A 298 -22.54 -12.84 -0.19
C ARG A 298 -21.56 -13.14 -1.32
N VAL A 299 -20.51 -12.33 -1.47
CA VAL A 299 -19.52 -12.52 -2.53
C VAL A 299 -18.77 -13.85 -2.38
N ILE A 300 -18.40 -14.23 -1.15
CA ILE A 300 -17.80 -15.54 -0.88
C ILE A 300 -18.74 -16.67 -1.33
N ALA A 301 -20.03 -16.58 -0.99
CA ALA A 301 -21.01 -17.61 -1.36
C ALA A 301 -21.25 -17.69 -2.87
N ASP A 302 -21.35 -16.56 -3.56
CA ASP A 302 -21.66 -16.48 -4.99
C ASP A 302 -20.47 -16.90 -5.88
N LEU A 303 -19.24 -16.52 -5.50
CA LEU A 303 -18.06 -16.71 -6.34
C LEU A 303 -17.29 -18.01 -6.07
N ASN A 304 -17.46 -18.62 -4.90
CA ASN A 304 -16.79 -19.87 -4.55
C ASN A 304 -17.35 -21.04 -5.38
N GLY A 305 -16.48 -21.75 -6.09
CA GLY A 305 -16.81 -22.87 -6.96
C GLY A 305 -17.25 -22.46 -8.37
N THR A 306 -17.33 -21.16 -8.66
CA THR A 306 -17.69 -20.61 -9.98
C THR A 306 -16.52 -19.83 -10.59
N HIS A 307 -16.14 -18.72 -9.97
CA HIS A 307 -15.06 -17.83 -10.43
C HIS A 307 -13.75 -18.04 -9.68
N PHE A 308 -13.84 -18.55 -8.45
CA PHE A 308 -12.72 -18.81 -7.57
C PHE A 308 -12.88 -20.15 -6.84
N ALA A 309 -11.77 -20.84 -6.59
CA ALA A 309 -11.72 -21.93 -5.62
C ALA A 309 -11.28 -21.38 -4.27
N ILE A 310 -12.22 -20.88 -3.46
CA ILE A 310 -11.90 -20.22 -2.18
C ILE A 310 -11.60 -21.27 -1.11
N PRO A 311 -10.36 -21.35 -0.57
CA PRO A 311 -10.01 -22.29 0.48
C PRO A 311 -10.89 -22.10 1.73
N GLU A 312 -11.18 -23.19 2.44
CA GLU A 312 -12.12 -23.14 3.57
C GLU A 312 -11.73 -22.11 4.66
N PRO A 313 -10.46 -21.99 5.09
CA PRO A 313 -10.05 -20.97 6.07
C PRO A 313 -10.21 -19.52 5.58
N VAL A 314 -10.24 -19.31 4.26
CA VAL A 314 -10.39 -17.99 3.59
C VAL A 314 -11.87 -17.66 3.35
N ARG A 315 -12.80 -18.54 3.74
CA ARG A 315 -14.24 -18.23 3.66
C ARG A 315 -14.73 -17.39 4.84
N THR A 316 -13.85 -17.08 5.79
CA THR A 316 -14.16 -16.27 6.95
C THR A 316 -13.38 -14.96 6.90
N ILE A 317 -14.13 -13.87 6.78
CA ILE A 317 -13.65 -12.50 6.95
C ILE A 317 -14.52 -11.81 8.00
N GLU A 318 -13.92 -11.01 8.88
CA GLU A 318 -14.67 -10.18 9.82
C GLU A 318 -14.66 -8.72 9.38
N ALA A 319 -15.83 -8.13 9.20
CA ALA A 319 -15.97 -6.68 9.11
C ALA A 319 -15.86 -6.05 10.51
N LYS A 320 -15.11 -4.96 10.64
CA LYS A 320 -14.85 -4.25 11.90
C LYS A 320 -14.91 -2.73 11.68
N ILE A 321 -15.10 -2.02 12.78
CA ILE A 321 -15.00 -0.56 12.83
C ILE A 321 -13.68 -0.21 13.51
N ASP A 322 -12.90 0.66 12.86
CA ASP A 322 -11.71 1.25 13.45
C ASP A 322 -12.08 2.61 14.10
N PRO A 323 -11.98 2.72 15.44
CA PRO A 323 -12.34 3.93 16.16
C PRO A 323 -11.31 5.06 16.03
N ALA A 324 -10.13 4.82 15.43
CA ALA A 324 -9.14 5.87 15.23
C ALA A 324 -9.66 7.00 14.32
N GLY A 325 -10.54 6.66 13.36
CA GLY A 325 -11.29 7.64 12.56
C GLY A 325 -10.45 8.52 11.64
N THR A 326 -9.21 8.10 11.33
CA THR A 326 -8.24 8.88 10.54
C THR A 326 -8.02 8.36 9.11
N GLY A 327 -8.75 7.32 8.68
CA GLY A 327 -8.54 6.63 7.40
C GLY A 327 -9.83 6.27 6.66
N GLY A 328 -9.69 5.55 5.54
CA GLY A 328 -10.77 4.92 4.80
C GLY A 328 -11.00 3.46 5.23
N ILE A 329 -11.50 2.63 4.33
CA ILE A 329 -11.57 1.18 4.54
C ILE A 329 -10.18 0.57 4.31
N PHE A 330 -9.75 -0.36 5.15
CA PHE A 330 -8.48 -1.07 4.99
C PHE A 330 -8.58 -2.55 5.41
N TYR A 331 -7.65 -3.37 4.91
CA TYR A 331 -7.59 -4.79 5.19
C TYR A 331 -6.40 -5.20 6.06
N THR A 332 -6.63 -6.15 6.97
CA THR A 332 -5.56 -6.87 7.68
C THR A 332 -5.62 -8.37 7.35
N PRO A 333 -4.51 -8.99 6.91
CA PRO A 333 -4.47 -10.40 6.55
C PRO A 333 -4.71 -11.34 7.74
N PRO A 334 -5.19 -12.58 7.49
CA PRO A 334 -5.26 -13.60 8.52
C PRO A 334 -3.88 -13.85 9.13
N SER A 335 -3.84 -14.34 10.38
CA SER A 335 -2.59 -14.88 10.92
C SER A 335 -2.12 -16.06 10.06
N ASP A 336 -0.80 -16.32 10.03
CA ASP A 336 -0.23 -17.40 9.21
C ASP A 336 -0.92 -18.76 9.52
N ASP A 337 -1.36 -18.98 10.76
CA ASP A 337 -2.07 -20.18 11.23
C ASP A 337 -3.62 -20.09 11.19
N PHE A 338 -4.18 -19.02 10.65
CA PHE A 338 -5.63 -18.74 10.60
C PHE A 338 -6.36 -18.69 11.95
N THR A 339 -5.66 -18.63 13.09
CA THR A 339 -6.31 -18.42 14.40
C THR A 339 -6.99 -17.05 14.49
N ARG A 340 -6.48 -16.05 13.77
CA ARG A 340 -7.17 -14.80 13.47
C ARG A 340 -7.57 -14.80 11.99
N PRO A 341 -8.87 -14.69 11.64
CA PRO A 341 -9.29 -14.55 10.25
C PRO A 341 -8.84 -13.19 9.68
N GLY A 342 -8.90 -13.05 8.36
CA GLY A 342 -8.72 -11.74 7.73
C GLY A 342 -9.81 -10.77 8.18
N ARG A 343 -9.50 -9.49 8.26
CA ARG A 343 -10.45 -8.46 8.70
C ARG A 343 -10.45 -7.26 7.77
N MET A 344 -11.64 -6.78 7.44
CA MET A 344 -11.84 -5.49 6.78
C MET A 344 -12.29 -4.50 7.83
N TRP A 345 -11.70 -3.32 7.83
CA TRP A 345 -11.92 -2.26 8.81
C TRP A 345 -12.43 -1.02 8.10
N TRP A 346 -13.44 -0.37 8.65
CA TRP A 346 -13.82 0.99 8.24
C TRP A 346 -13.46 1.96 9.36
N SER A 347 -12.53 2.88 9.11
CA SER A 347 -12.21 3.96 10.05
C SER A 347 -13.33 5.01 10.06
N VAL A 348 -14.00 5.15 11.20
CA VAL A 348 -15.15 6.07 11.33
C VAL A 348 -14.76 7.28 12.16
N PRO A 349 -14.77 8.50 11.58
CA PRO A 349 -14.56 9.74 12.33
C PRO A 349 -15.49 9.86 13.53
N ALA A 350 -14.98 10.40 14.63
CA ALA A 350 -15.76 10.56 15.86
C ALA A 350 -17.04 11.38 15.62
N GLY A 351 -18.19 10.80 15.95
CA GLY A 351 -19.51 11.42 15.82
C GLY A 351 -20.15 11.30 14.44
N GLN A 352 -19.54 10.59 13.49
CA GLN A 352 -20.18 10.25 12.22
C GLN A 352 -21.15 9.08 12.43
N GLU A 353 -22.42 9.31 12.07
CA GLU A 353 -23.51 8.32 12.21
C GLU A 353 -24.19 8.01 10.86
N GLU A 354 -23.86 8.74 9.79
CA GLU A 354 -24.41 8.54 8.44
C GLU A 354 -23.28 8.12 7.48
N PHE A 355 -23.56 7.11 6.66
CA PHE A 355 -22.60 6.52 5.72
C PHE A 355 -23.26 6.29 4.35
N HIS A 356 -22.57 6.68 3.27
CA HIS A 356 -23.06 6.51 1.90
C HIS A 356 -22.39 5.31 1.24
N THR A 357 -23.18 4.31 0.87
CA THR A 357 -22.71 3.02 0.36
C THR A 357 -22.46 2.99 -1.15
N TRP A 358 -23.00 3.97 -1.90
CA TRP A 358 -22.87 4.01 -3.35
C TRP A 358 -21.40 4.13 -3.80
N GLN A 359 -20.60 4.94 -3.09
CA GLN A 359 -19.18 5.12 -3.38
C GLN A 359 -18.33 3.96 -2.84
N GLU A 360 -18.77 3.32 -1.76
CA GLU A 360 -17.93 2.42 -0.96
C GLU A 360 -18.14 0.92 -1.23
N LEU A 361 -19.16 0.56 -2.01
CA LEU A 361 -19.35 -0.84 -2.42
C LEU A 361 -18.13 -1.40 -3.17
N THR A 362 -17.52 -0.60 -4.04
CA THR A 362 -16.29 -0.99 -4.76
C THR A 362 -15.11 -1.20 -3.81
N THR A 363 -14.99 -0.35 -2.78
CA THR A 363 -13.95 -0.44 -1.75
C THR A 363 -14.12 -1.70 -0.90
N VAL A 364 -15.36 -2.14 -0.64
CA VAL A 364 -15.58 -3.45 0.00
C VAL A 364 -15.06 -4.59 -0.85
N PHE A 365 -15.26 -4.58 -2.17
CA PHE A 365 -14.70 -5.62 -3.05
C PHE A 365 -13.17 -5.56 -3.13
N HIS A 366 -12.61 -4.35 -3.09
CA HIS A 366 -11.18 -4.07 -3.07
C HIS A 366 -10.49 -4.65 -1.82
N GLU A 367 -11.00 -4.33 -0.63
CA GLU A 367 -10.39 -4.70 0.65
C GLU A 367 -10.77 -6.11 1.12
N ALA A 368 -11.99 -6.57 0.81
CA ALA A 368 -12.46 -7.91 1.14
C ALA A 368 -12.31 -8.87 -0.05
N VAL A 369 -13.43 -9.40 -0.54
CA VAL A 369 -13.47 -10.44 -1.58
C VAL A 369 -14.12 -9.85 -2.84
N PRO A 370 -13.55 -10.10 -4.04
CA PRO A 370 -12.41 -10.95 -4.34
C PRO A 370 -11.04 -10.25 -4.31
N GLY A 371 -10.93 -9.05 -3.74
CA GLY A 371 -9.69 -8.27 -3.63
C GLY A 371 -8.67 -8.82 -2.61
N HIS A 372 -8.22 -7.96 -1.69
CA HIS A 372 -7.11 -8.26 -0.77
C HIS A 372 -7.35 -9.49 0.10
N HIS A 373 -8.57 -9.74 0.58
CA HIS A 373 -8.83 -10.91 1.41
C HIS A 373 -8.55 -12.22 0.69
N LEU A 374 -9.01 -12.34 -0.56
CA LEU A 374 -8.77 -13.55 -1.35
C LEU A 374 -7.28 -13.67 -1.71
N GLN A 375 -6.64 -12.58 -2.13
CA GLN A 375 -5.24 -12.59 -2.55
C GLN A 375 -4.29 -12.94 -1.40
N CYS A 376 -4.43 -12.27 -0.25
CA CYS A 376 -3.60 -12.55 0.92
C CYS A 376 -3.95 -13.90 1.54
N GLY A 377 -5.24 -14.22 1.70
CA GLY A 377 -5.68 -15.49 2.27
C GLY A 377 -5.21 -16.70 1.47
N GLN A 378 -5.28 -16.64 0.13
CA GLN A 378 -4.78 -17.71 -0.72
C GLN A 378 -3.26 -17.87 -0.64
N ALA A 379 -2.50 -16.77 -0.59
CA ALA A 379 -1.06 -16.84 -0.37
C ALA A 379 -0.71 -17.50 0.98
N THR A 380 -1.47 -17.21 2.04
CA THR A 380 -1.26 -17.86 3.36
C THR A 380 -1.56 -19.36 3.31
N CYS A 381 -2.53 -19.81 2.51
CA CYS A 381 -2.80 -21.24 2.31
C CYS A 381 -1.66 -21.98 1.58
N GLU A 382 -0.82 -21.28 0.83
CA GLU A 382 0.33 -21.85 0.10
C GLU A 382 1.58 -22.01 0.98
N ARG A 383 1.43 -22.13 2.30
CA ARG A 383 2.55 -22.25 3.25
C ARG A 383 3.51 -23.39 2.93
N ASP A 384 3.02 -24.50 2.39
CA ASP A 384 3.84 -25.64 1.99
C ASP A 384 4.67 -25.37 0.71
N ASN A 385 4.29 -24.35 -0.07
CA ASN A 385 4.91 -23.98 -1.34
C ASN A 385 5.62 -22.63 -1.31
N LEU A 386 5.40 -21.79 -0.30
CA LEU A 386 6.01 -20.47 -0.16
C LEU A 386 6.82 -20.43 1.13
N ASN A 387 8.14 -20.21 1.03
CA ASN A 387 8.97 -19.93 2.21
C ASN A 387 8.54 -18.64 2.92
N LEU A 388 8.97 -18.46 4.17
CA LEU A 388 8.57 -17.35 5.04
C LEU A 388 8.81 -15.99 4.39
N TRP A 389 9.94 -15.79 3.71
CA TRP A 389 10.21 -14.52 3.00
C TRP A 389 9.11 -14.19 1.99
N ARG A 390 8.71 -15.17 1.16
CA ARG A 390 7.61 -15.01 0.19
C ARG A 390 6.26 -14.74 0.84
N ARG A 391 6.03 -15.18 2.09
CA ARG A 391 4.76 -15.03 2.80
C ARG A 391 4.63 -13.71 3.56
N VAL A 392 5.70 -13.26 4.23
CA VAL A 392 5.62 -12.11 5.16
C VAL A 392 6.40 -10.88 4.73
N ALA A 393 7.49 -11.05 3.98
CA ALA A 393 8.42 -9.96 3.65
C ALA A 393 8.37 -9.53 2.18
N CYS A 394 7.90 -10.40 1.28
CA CYS A 394 7.77 -10.09 -0.14
C CYS A 394 6.38 -9.56 -0.45
N TRP A 395 6.28 -8.24 -0.65
CA TRP A 395 5.05 -7.60 -1.13
C TRP A 395 5.37 -6.61 -2.26
N ASN A 396 4.60 -6.68 -3.34
CA ASN A 396 4.70 -5.76 -4.47
C ASN A 396 3.38 -5.03 -4.68
N SER A 397 3.44 -3.70 -4.74
CA SER A 397 2.26 -2.84 -4.84
C SER A 397 1.49 -3.05 -6.14
N GLY A 398 2.16 -3.08 -7.29
CA GLY A 398 1.52 -3.32 -8.58
C GLY A 398 0.82 -4.67 -8.66
N HIS A 399 1.37 -5.69 -7.98
CA HIS A 399 0.71 -6.98 -7.83
C HIS A 399 -0.54 -6.90 -6.93
N GLY A 400 -0.38 -6.44 -5.68
CA GLY A 400 -1.46 -6.44 -4.68
C GLY A 400 -2.57 -5.43 -4.99
N GLU A 401 -2.20 -4.18 -5.22
CA GLU A 401 -3.14 -3.09 -5.54
C GLU A 401 -3.74 -3.26 -6.93
N GLY A 402 -2.93 -3.69 -7.90
CA GLY A 402 -3.41 -4.02 -9.23
C GLY A 402 -4.40 -5.18 -9.22
N TRP A 403 -4.19 -6.19 -8.35
CA TRP A 403 -5.16 -7.27 -8.15
C TRP A 403 -6.48 -6.75 -7.59
N ALA A 404 -6.44 -5.88 -6.58
CA ALA A 404 -7.65 -5.33 -5.98
C ALA A 404 -8.46 -4.49 -6.99
N LEU A 405 -7.79 -3.65 -7.80
CA LEU A 405 -8.46 -2.94 -8.90
C LEU A 405 -8.96 -3.87 -10.02
N TYR A 406 -8.25 -4.97 -10.29
CA TYR A 406 -8.70 -6.01 -11.20
C TYR A 406 -9.98 -6.68 -10.66
N ALA A 407 -10.02 -6.95 -9.35
CA ALA A 407 -11.18 -7.51 -8.67
C ALA A 407 -12.39 -6.57 -8.73
N GLU A 408 -12.22 -5.26 -8.50
CA GLU A 408 -13.29 -4.27 -8.67
C GLU A 408 -13.89 -4.30 -10.08
N GLN A 409 -13.04 -4.33 -11.11
CA GLN A 409 -13.49 -4.44 -12.51
C GLN A 409 -14.19 -5.78 -12.78
N LEU A 410 -13.69 -6.88 -12.24
CA LEU A 410 -14.34 -8.19 -12.36
C LEU A 410 -15.73 -8.18 -11.72
N MET A 411 -15.89 -7.55 -10.55
CA MET A 411 -17.20 -7.44 -9.90
C MET A 411 -18.21 -6.65 -10.74
N ALA A 412 -17.75 -5.58 -11.40
CA ALA A 412 -18.57 -4.87 -12.39
C ALA A 412 -18.95 -5.77 -13.59
N GLU A 413 -18.00 -6.55 -14.14
CA GLU A 413 -18.24 -7.52 -15.23
C GLU A 413 -19.25 -8.61 -14.84
N LEU A 414 -19.33 -8.95 -13.54
CA LEU A 414 -20.24 -9.95 -12.98
C LEU A 414 -21.61 -9.39 -12.55
N GLY A 415 -21.86 -8.09 -12.77
CA GLY A 415 -23.14 -7.44 -12.50
C GLY A 415 -23.34 -6.95 -11.06
N TYR A 416 -22.30 -6.91 -10.24
CA TYR A 416 -22.40 -6.35 -8.86
C TYR A 416 -22.55 -4.83 -8.85
N HIS A 417 -22.31 -4.17 -9.98
CA HIS A 417 -22.51 -2.74 -10.19
C HIS A 417 -23.60 -2.45 -11.24
N ASP A 418 -24.60 -3.33 -11.41
CA ASP A 418 -25.74 -3.06 -12.30
C ASP A 418 -26.58 -1.85 -11.85
N ASP A 419 -26.51 -1.49 -10.56
CA ASP A 419 -27.09 -0.24 -10.06
C ASP A 419 -26.21 0.96 -10.48
N PRO A 420 -26.75 1.96 -11.23
CA PRO A 420 -25.94 3.05 -11.77
C PRO A 420 -25.27 3.92 -10.70
N GLY A 421 -25.84 4.04 -9.50
CA GLY A 421 -25.21 4.77 -8.40
C GLY A 421 -23.95 4.06 -7.91
N THR A 422 -24.01 2.74 -7.72
CA THR A 422 -22.81 1.97 -7.35
C THR A 422 -21.77 1.91 -8.48
N MET A 423 -22.19 1.91 -9.76
CA MET A 423 -21.28 2.03 -10.89
C MET A 423 -20.60 3.41 -10.92
N MET A 424 -21.31 4.49 -10.58
CA MET A 424 -20.71 5.81 -10.41
C MET A 424 -19.60 5.78 -9.34
N GLY A 425 -19.83 5.09 -8.21
CA GLY A 425 -18.83 4.88 -7.16
C GLY A 425 -17.58 4.15 -7.64
N MET A 426 -17.78 3.02 -8.34
CA MET A 426 -16.69 2.26 -8.96
C MET A 426 -15.88 3.13 -9.94
N LEU A 427 -16.56 3.89 -10.81
CA LEU A 427 -15.90 4.79 -11.75
C LEU A 427 -15.18 5.95 -11.08
N ASP A 428 -15.70 6.49 -9.98
CA ASP A 428 -15.01 7.52 -9.19
C ASP A 428 -13.71 6.97 -8.58
N ALA A 429 -13.78 5.77 -8.01
CA ALA A 429 -12.60 5.07 -7.51
C ALA A 429 -11.56 4.86 -8.63
N GLN A 430 -11.98 4.40 -9.81
CA GLN A 430 -11.10 4.24 -10.98
C GLN A 430 -10.53 5.57 -11.48
N ARG A 431 -11.34 6.64 -11.48
CA ARG A 431 -10.93 7.98 -11.90
C ARG A 431 -9.80 8.51 -11.04
N LEU A 432 -9.89 8.34 -9.72
CA LEU A 432 -8.80 8.67 -8.80
C LEU A 432 -7.51 7.94 -9.17
N ARG A 433 -7.56 6.62 -9.42
CA ARG A 433 -6.35 5.85 -9.74
C ARG A 433 -5.79 6.17 -11.13
N ALA A 434 -6.62 6.54 -12.10
CA ALA A 434 -6.16 7.08 -13.38
C ALA A 434 -5.54 8.48 -13.24
N ALA A 435 -6.12 9.35 -12.41
CA ALA A 435 -5.59 10.68 -12.11
C ALA A 435 -4.21 10.59 -11.44
N ARG A 436 -4.01 9.61 -10.54
CA ARG A 436 -2.70 9.31 -9.93
C ARG A 436 -1.62 9.05 -10.99
N VAL A 437 -1.91 8.26 -12.03
CA VAL A 437 -0.95 7.97 -13.11
C VAL A 437 -0.50 9.26 -13.80
N VAL A 438 -1.45 10.10 -14.19
CA VAL A 438 -1.19 11.34 -14.92
C VAL A 438 -0.45 12.35 -14.05
N LEU A 439 -0.92 12.60 -12.82
CA LEU A 439 -0.32 13.57 -11.91
C LEU A 439 1.10 13.16 -11.52
N ASP A 440 1.30 11.93 -11.06
CA ASP A 440 2.56 11.47 -10.48
C ASP A 440 3.68 11.44 -11.53
N ILE A 441 3.43 10.81 -12.69
CA ILE A 441 4.38 10.82 -13.82
C ILE A 441 4.56 12.25 -14.33
N GLY A 442 3.46 13.00 -14.46
CA GLY A 442 3.44 14.35 -15.02
C GLY A 442 4.34 15.32 -14.26
N VAL A 443 4.16 15.38 -12.93
CA VAL A 443 4.97 16.22 -12.05
C VAL A 443 6.42 15.76 -12.04
N HIS A 444 6.68 14.49 -11.74
CA HIS A 444 8.05 14.05 -11.50
C HIS A 444 8.94 14.00 -12.74
N LEU A 445 8.36 13.87 -13.93
CA LEU A 445 9.09 13.95 -15.20
C LEU A 445 8.97 15.33 -15.88
N ARG A 446 8.26 16.30 -15.29
CA ARG A 446 7.99 17.62 -15.87
C ARG A 446 7.37 17.52 -17.27
N LYS A 447 6.35 16.67 -17.40
CA LYS A 447 5.59 16.52 -18.65
C LYS A 447 4.78 17.79 -18.94
N THR A 448 4.27 17.89 -20.16
CA THR A 448 3.23 18.87 -20.50
C THR A 448 1.91 18.41 -19.89
N THR A 449 1.19 19.30 -19.21
CA THR A 449 -0.14 19.00 -18.66
C THR A 449 -1.16 18.67 -19.75
N PRO A 450 -2.30 18.03 -19.43
CA PRO A 450 -3.33 17.70 -20.43
C PRO A 450 -3.85 18.89 -21.26
N ASP A 451 -3.81 20.10 -20.70
CA ASP A 451 -4.20 21.36 -21.35
C ASP A 451 -3.04 22.17 -21.94
N GLY A 452 -1.83 21.60 -22.01
CA GLY A 452 -0.68 22.20 -22.70
C GLY A 452 0.24 23.07 -21.84
N GLY A 453 0.04 23.09 -20.52
CA GLY A 453 0.82 23.83 -19.53
C GLY A 453 1.94 23.03 -18.86
N VAL A 454 2.30 23.43 -17.64
CA VAL A 454 3.38 22.85 -16.82
C VAL A 454 2.81 22.30 -15.52
N TRP A 455 3.28 21.12 -15.12
CA TRP A 455 2.98 20.57 -13.81
C TRP A 455 3.71 21.33 -12.71
N ASP A 456 3.01 22.23 -12.04
CA ASP A 456 3.39 22.77 -10.73
C ASP A 456 2.39 22.31 -9.65
N ALA A 457 2.67 22.63 -8.39
CA ALA A 457 1.82 22.20 -7.28
C ALA A 457 0.39 22.79 -7.34
N ALA A 458 0.22 23.99 -7.92
CA ALA A 458 -1.09 24.63 -8.04
C ALA A 458 -1.93 23.93 -9.12
N TYR A 459 -1.32 23.63 -10.27
CA TYR A 459 -1.96 22.84 -11.30
C TYR A 459 -2.28 21.43 -10.80
N ALA A 460 -1.36 20.77 -10.09
CA ALA A 460 -1.58 19.44 -9.54
C ALA A 460 -2.76 19.41 -8.56
N TRP A 461 -2.90 20.44 -7.72
CA TRP A 461 -4.05 20.62 -6.84
C TRP A 461 -5.36 20.78 -7.61
N ASP A 462 -5.39 21.66 -8.60
CA ASP A 462 -6.59 21.93 -9.40
C ASP A 462 -7.00 20.71 -10.23
N PHE A 463 -6.02 20.01 -10.81
CA PHE A 463 -6.21 18.77 -11.54
C PHE A 463 -6.81 17.69 -10.63
N LEU A 464 -6.29 17.54 -9.41
CA LEU A 464 -6.77 16.52 -8.48
C LEU A 464 -8.20 16.85 -8.01
N ARG A 465 -8.50 18.11 -7.68
CA ARG A 465 -9.86 18.58 -7.34
C ARG A 465 -10.88 18.37 -8.47
N ALA A 466 -10.43 18.50 -9.71
CA ALA A 466 -11.31 18.30 -10.87
C ALA A 466 -11.62 16.82 -11.14
N ASN A 467 -10.83 15.89 -10.61
CA ASN A 467 -10.90 14.47 -10.95
C ASN A 467 -11.30 13.54 -9.81
N VAL A 468 -11.38 14.02 -8.57
CA VAL A 468 -11.59 13.17 -7.40
C VAL A 468 -12.68 13.77 -6.51
N ALA A 469 -13.73 13.01 -6.23
CA ALA A 469 -14.77 13.38 -5.28
C ALA A 469 -14.38 12.96 -3.85
N MET A 470 -13.60 13.81 -3.18
CA MET A 470 -13.06 13.57 -1.84
C MET A 470 -12.99 14.88 -1.04
N ASP A 471 -13.10 14.81 0.29
CA ASP A 471 -12.89 15.96 1.18
C ASP A 471 -11.52 16.61 0.94
N GLU A 472 -11.47 17.95 0.98
CA GLU A 472 -10.27 18.72 0.65
C GLU A 472 -9.07 18.37 1.53
N LYS A 473 -9.27 17.98 2.80
CA LYS A 473 -8.15 17.60 3.69
C LYS A 473 -7.51 16.30 3.25
N ASN A 474 -8.33 15.29 2.95
CA ASN A 474 -7.84 14.01 2.44
C ASN A 474 -7.17 14.19 1.07
N LEU A 475 -7.72 15.07 0.24
CA LEU A 475 -7.15 15.39 -1.06
C LEU A 475 -5.78 16.08 -0.95
N ALA A 476 -5.62 16.98 0.02
CA ALA A 476 -4.35 17.66 0.27
C ALA A 476 -3.28 16.67 0.76
N PHE A 477 -3.66 15.74 1.64
CA PHE A 477 -2.78 14.65 2.08
C PHE A 477 -2.34 13.77 0.90
N GLU A 478 -3.27 13.39 0.03
CA GLU A 478 -2.98 12.59 -1.16
C GLU A 478 -2.07 13.34 -2.15
N LEU A 479 -2.27 14.64 -2.36
CA LEU A 479 -1.36 15.45 -3.17
C LEU A 479 0.07 15.42 -2.59
N ASP A 480 0.23 15.70 -1.29
CA ASP A 480 1.54 15.66 -0.65
C ASP A 480 2.16 14.25 -0.70
N ARG A 481 1.33 13.19 -0.62
CA ARG A 481 1.76 11.80 -0.81
C ARG A 481 2.33 11.58 -2.20
N TYR A 482 1.63 11.98 -3.26
CA TYR A 482 2.10 11.77 -4.63
C TYR A 482 3.42 12.51 -4.86
N LEU A 483 3.51 13.76 -4.39
CA LEU A 483 4.71 14.58 -4.50
C LEU A 483 5.89 14.06 -3.65
N GLY A 484 5.62 13.32 -2.58
CA GLY A 484 6.62 12.79 -1.64
C GLY A 484 7.03 11.35 -1.87
N TRP A 485 6.18 10.55 -2.52
CA TRP A 485 6.35 9.12 -2.68
C TRP A 485 6.24 8.68 -4.15
N PRO A 486 7.17 9.17 -5.00
CA PRO A 486 7.10 9.04 -6.45
C PRO A 486 7.03 7.59 -6.92
N GLY A 487 6.15 7.32 -7.88
CA GLY A 487 6.01 6.04 -8.55
C GLY A 487 5.09 5.04 -7.83
N GLN A 488 4.69 5.30 -6.59
CA GLN A 488 3.78 4.43 -5.85
C GLN A 488 2.33 4.62 -6.32
N ALA A 489 1.85 5.86 -6.47
CA ALA A 489 0.45 6.13 -6.79
C ALA A 489 -0.03 5.52 -8.13
N PRO A 490 0.80 5.45 -9.19
CA PRO A 490 0.43 4.80 -10.44
C PRO A 490 0.39 3.26 -10.38
N SER A 491 1.00 2.63 -9.36
CA SER A 491 1.12 1.17 -9.28
C SER A 491 -0.24 0.46 -9.28
N TYR A 492 -1.27 1.11 -8.74
CA TYR A 492 -2.65 0.63 -8.72
C TYR A 492 -3.16 0.41 -10.15
N ALA A 493 -3.28 1.47 -10.93
CA ALA A 493 -3.87 1.43 -12.27
C ALA A 493 -2.95 0.70 -13.27
N LEU A 494 -1.63 0.89 -13.18
CA LEU A 494 -0.68 0.15 -14.02
C LEU A 494 -0.67 -1.34 -13.69
N GLY A 495 -0.76 -1.69 -12.41
CA GLY A 495 -0.92 -3.06 -11.95
C GLY A 495 -2.20 -3.69 -12.48
N GLN A 496 -3.33 -2.99 -12.39
CA GLN A 496 -4.61 -3.44 -12.95
C GLN A 496 -4.50 -3.71 -14.45
N ARG A 497 -3.92 -2.78 -15.22
CA ARG A 497 -3.67 -2.94 -16.66
C ARG A 497 -2.86 -4.22 -16.93
N LEU A 498 -1.78 -4.44 -16.19
CA LEU A 498 -0.92 -5.62 -16.33
C LEU A 498 -1.66 -6.93 -15.97
N TRP A 499 -2.52 -6.92 -14.96
CA TRP A 499 -3.37 -8.06 -14.59
C TRP A 499 -4.40 -8.38 -15.68
N GLN A 500 -5.07 -7.37 -16.24
CA GLN A 500 -6.02 -7.53 -17.33
C GLN A 500 -5.33 -8.06 -18.60
N ASP A 501 -4.21 -7.46 -19.00
CA ASP A 501 -3.42 -7.91 -20.14
C ASP A 501 -2.93 -9.35 -19.96
N LEU A 502 -2.59 -9.74 -18.72
CA LEU A 502 -2.18 -11.10 -18.38
C LEU A 502 -3.35 -12.07 -18.47
N ARG A 503 -4.51 -11.74 -17.88
CA ARG A 503 -5.74 -12.54 -17.97
C ARG A 503 -6.08 -12.82 -19.42
N ASP A 504 -6.17 -11.77 -20.22
CA ASP A 504 -6.63 -11.86 -21.61
C ASP A 504 -5.65 -12.70 -22.44
N SER A 505 -4.34 -12.56 -22.20
CA SER A 505 -3.31 -13.40 -22.82
C SER A 505 -3.43 -14.88 -22.40
N ALA A 506 -3.67 -15.16 -21.13
CA ALA A 506 -3.79 -16.52 -20.60
C ALA A 506 -5.06 -17.22 -21.13
N VAL A 507 -6.18 -16.51 -21.18
CA VAL A 507 -7.44 -17.00 -21.74
C VAL A 507 -7.31 -17.25 -23.24
N ALA A 508 -6.62 -16.38 -23.98
CA ALA A 508 -6.32 -16.59 -25.39
C ALA A 508 -5.45 -17.84 -25.64
N GLN A 509 -4.64 -18.27 -24.66
CA GLN A 509 -3.87 -19.52 -24.70
C GLN A 509 -4.67 -20.75 -24.23
N GLY A 510 -5.95 -20.59 -23.89
CA GLY A 510 -6.88 -21.66 -23.57
C GLY A 510 -7.06 -21.92 -22.06
N MET A 511 -6.52 -21.07 -21.19
CA MET A 511 -6.78 -21.17 -19.75
C MET A 511 -8.21 -20.71 -19.43
N THR A 512 -8.92 -21.44 -18.57
CA THR A 512 -10.20 -20.94 -18.05
C THR A 512 -9.95 -19.84 -17.01
N LEU A 513 -10.93 -18.95 -16.81
CA LEU A 513 -10.79 -17.86 -15.84
C LEU A 513 -10.50 -18.36 -14.40
N PRO A 514 -11.17 -19.42 -13.89
CA PRO A 514 -10.85 -19.95 -12.56
C PRO A 514 -9.44 -20.54 -12.48
N GLU A 515 -8.96 -21.22 -13.53
CA GLU A 515 -7.58 -21.72 -13.58
C GLU A 515 -6.56 -20.59 -13.54
N PHE A 516 -6.82 -19.49 -14.25
CA PHE A 516 -5.98 -18.30 -14.23
C PHE A 516 -5.88 -17.70 -12.82
N HIS A 517 -7.02 -17.43 -12.19
CA HIS A 517 -7.05 -16.90 -10.82
C HIS A 517 -6.34 -17.82 -9.83
N SER A 518 -6.65 -19.13 -9.84
CA SER A 518 -6.03 -20.07 -8.92
C SER A 518 -4.51 -20.14 -9.11
N ARG A 519 -4.01 -20.19 -10.35
CA ARG A 519 -2.56 -20.26 -10.61
C ARG A 519 -1.85 -18.96 -10.24
N ALA A 520 -2.43 -17.81 -10.55
CA ALA A 520 -1.80 -16.52 -10.30
C ALA A 520 -1.73 -16.20 -8.81
N LEU A 521 -2.83 -16.40 -8.07
CA LEU A 521 -2.86 -16.13 -6.62
C LEU A 521 -2.01 -17.11 -5.81
N ALA A 522 -1.85 -18.36 -6.26
CA ALA A 522 -1.00 -19.35 -5.60
C ALA A 522 0.50 -18.98 -5.61
N LEU A 523 0.92 -18.05 -6.46
CA LEU A 523 2.29 -17.56 -6.47
C LEU A 523 2.57 -16.55 -5.34
N GLY A 524 1.57 -16.09 -4.61
CA GLY A 524 1.72 -15.00 -3.64
C GLY A 524 2.15 -13.68 -4.31
N SER A 525 2.50 -12.67 -3.52
CA SER A 525 2.89 -11.37 -4.07
C SER A 525 4.27 -11.43 -4.73
N ILE A 526 4.32 -11.16 -6.04
CA ILE A 526 5.54 -11.17 -6.85
C ILE A 526 5.53 -10.02 -7.88
N PRO A 527 6.69 -9.63 -8.43
CA PRO A 527 6.76 -8.63 -9.51
C PRO A 527 5.91 -9.01 -10.71
N MET A 528 5.17 -8.05 -11.27
CA MET A 528 4.25 -8.28 -12.40
C MET A 528 4.93 -8.89 -13.63
N SER A 529 6.18 -8.51 -13.93
CA SER A 529 6.96 -9.09 -15.02
C SER A 529 7.23 -10.59 -14.83
N ILE A 530 7.50 -11.01 -13.58
CA ILE A 530 7.72 -12.41 -13.23
C ILE A 530 6.40 -13.18 -13.25
N LEU A 531 5.33 -12.60 -12.69
CA LEU A 531 3.99 -13.20 -12.74
C LEU A 531 3.57 -13.52 -14.18
N ARG A 532 3.71 -12.53 -15.09
CA ARG A 532 3.40 -12.70 -16.50
C ARG A 532 4.16 -13.87 -17.12
N ARG A 533 5.46 -13.97 -16.84
CA ARG A 533 6.31 -15.06 -17.37
C ARG A 533 5.88 -16.43 -16.86
N GLU A 534 5.54 -16.57 -15.58
CA GLU A 534 5.19 -17.88 -15.01
C GLU A 534 3.78 -18.34 -15.38
N ILE A 535 2.85 -17.40 -15.63
CA ILE A 535 1.48 -17.73 -16.06
C ILE A 535 1.42 -18.11 -17.55
N LEU A 536 2.15 -17.40 -18.41
CA LEU A 536 2.15 -17.62 -19.87
C LEU A 536 3.18 -18.66 -20.35
N ARG A 537 3.73 -19.44 -19.42
CA ARG A 537 4.81 -20.41 -19.69
C ARG A 537 4.33 -21.71 -20.31
#